data_AF-K0JHB3-F1
#
_entry.id   AF-K0JHB3-F1
#
_cell.length_a   1.000
_cell.length_b   1.000
_cell.length_c   1.000
_cell.angle_alpha   90.00
_cell.angle_beta   90.00
_cell.angle_gamma   90.00
#
_symmetry.space_group_name_H-M   'P 1'
#
loop_
_entity.id
_entity.type
_entity.pdbx_description
1 polymer ?
#
loop_
_entity_poly.entity_id
_entity_poly.type
_entity_poly.pdbx_seq_one_letter_code
_entity_poly.pdbx_strand_id
1 'polypeptide(L)'
;MADNIFKLEVLNYASKLDAVTDSCGDILKTANNIVDEYNNSSTIYLINYTSKLIKSEKSSRKLKMLSNALKDSIMKFYGYYYILKLQNQIFLQDEDNRSLEELISDLNELVGLESVKNHINDLIAFHTVQALRNKYGLHSQKTTMHLAFTGNPGTGKTTVARIIGRIYKHIGLLSKCHFIEVSRTDLIAGYQGQTALKVKKVIDESKGGVLFIDEAYSITENNHSDSYGRECLTELTKALEDYRNDLVVIVAGYTEPMIHFFESNPGLKSRFNTFIEFHDYTVNQLLEMFIKLCDKNDYILSDNILHFLYDVILEKTKNKNFENGRFVRNFYDDIITNHARRVVKINNPTKEELSIITYDDINMSI
;
A
#
# COMPACT_ATOMS: atom_id res chain seq x y z
N MET A 1 -2.00 -5.68 -20.02
CA MET A 1 -0.56 -5.98 -20.10
C MET A 1 -0.26 -6.40 -21.53
N ALA A 2 0.69 -5.75 -22.19
CA ALA A 2 1.13 -6.15 -23.52
C ALA A 2 1.72 -7.56 -23.48
N ASP A 3 1.51 -8.35 -24.53
CA ASP A 3 2.09 -9.69 -24.69
C ASP A 3 3.58 -9.67 -24.34
N ASN A 4 4.01 -10.59 -23.49
CA ASN A 4 5.41 -10.69 -23.06
C ASN A 4 6.27 -11.05 -24.28
N ILE A 5 6.87 -10.02 -24.89
CA ILE A 5 7.72 -10.12 -26.08
C ILE A 5 8.83 -11.16 -25.87
N PHE A 6 9.40 -11.26 -24.66
CA PHE A 6 10.44 -12.23 -24.35
C PHE A 6 9.94 -13.68 -24.32
N LYS A 7 8.70 -13.92 -23.87
CA LYS A 7 8.05 -15.24 -23.97
C LYS A 7 7.89 -15.65 -25.44
N LEU A 8 7.41 -14.74 -26.28
CA LEU A 8 7.25 -14.98 -27.72
C LEU A 8 8.59 -15.27 -28.41
N GLU A 9 9.66 -14.56 -28.04
CA GLU A 9 11.01 -14.81 -28.54
C GLU A 9 11.52 -16.21 -28.19
N VAL A 10 11.35 -16.66 -26.95
CA VAL A 10 11.73 -18.01 -26.51
C VAL A 10 11.02 -19.08 -27.35
N LEU A 11 9.69 -18.97 -27.49
CA LEU A 11 8.90 -19.94 -28.25
C LEU A 11 9.24 -19.95 -29.75
N ASN A 12 9.48 -18.79 -30.34
CA ASN A 12 9.85 -18.65 -31.75
C ASN A 12 11.20 -19.32 -32.05
N TYR A 13 12.23 -19.05 -31.24
CA TYR A 13 13.54 -19.67 -31.43
C TYR A 13 13.53 -21.17 -31.10
N ALA A 14 12.75 -21.59 -30.09
CA ALA A 14 12.56 -23.01 -29.78
C ALA A 14 11.92 -23.75 -30.95
N SER A 15 10.84 -23.23 -31.52
CA SER A 15 10.16 -23.81 -32.70
C SER A 15 11.10 -23.93 -33.90
N LYS A 16 11.90 -22.89 -34.19
CA LYS A 16 12.88 -22.91 -35.27
C LYS A 16 14.01 -23.92 -35.04
N LEU A 17 14.47 -24.06 -33.80
CA LEU A 17 15.53 -25.02 -33.46
C LEU A 17 14.99 -26.46 -33.53
N ASP A 18 13.76 -26.68 -33.08
CA ASP A 18 13.05 -27.96 -33.16
C ASP A 18 12.96 -28.47 -34.60
N ALA A 19 12.52 -27.61 -35.52
CA ALA A 19 12.43 -27.93 -36.95
C ALA A 19 13.78 -28.25 -37.61
N VAL A 20 14.88 -27.62 -37.16
CA VAL A 20 16.22 -27.83 -37.75
C VAL A 20 16.92 -29.05 -37.14
N THR A 21 16.50 -29.47 -35.95
CA THR A 21 17.05 -30.65 -35.24
C THR A 21 16.20 -31.90 -35.42
N ASP A 22 15.04 -31.78 -36.07
CA ASP A 22 14.03 -32.83 -36.24
C ASP A 22 13.57 -33.43 -34.89
N SER A 23 13.48 -32.56 -33.86
CA SER A 23 13.17 -32.96 -32.48
C SER A 23 11.68 -33.22 -32.21
N CYS A 24 10.85 -33.29 -33.25
CA CYS A 24 9.42 -33.66 -33.17
C CYS A 24 8.60 -32.90 -32.10
N GLY A 25 8.94 -31.65 -31.81
CA GLY A 25 8.26 -30.77 -30.87
C GLY A 25 8.79 -30.80 -29.43
N ASP A 26 9.78 -31.64 -29.11
CA ASP A 26 10.30 -31.76 -27.74
C ASP A 26 10.98 -30.48 -27.23
N ILE A 27 11.68 -29.75 -28.10
CA ILE A 27 12.34 -28.49 -27.73
C ILE A 27 11.27 -27.43 -27.49
N LEU A 28 10.25 -27.39 -28.34
CA LEU A 28 9.14 -26.44 -28.17
C LEU A 28 8.32 -26.73 -26.91
N LYS A 29 8.03 -28.00 -26.63
CA LYS A 29 7.34 -28.42 -25.40
C LYS A 29 8.13 -28.01 -24.15
N THR A 30 9.44 -28.25 -24.16
CA THR A 30 10.31 -27.86 -23.05
C THR A 30 10.34 -26.33 -22.89
N ALA A 31 10.36 -25.58 -23.99
CA ALA A 31 10.29 -24.12 -23.96
C ALA A 31 8.96 -23.59 -23.39
N ASN A 32 7.83 -24.24 -23.68
CA ASN A 32 6.54 -23.90 -23.05
C ASN A 32 6.59 -24.06 -21.53
N ASN A 33 7.14 -25.18 -21.03
CA ASN A 33 7.31 -25.38 -19.58
C ASN A 33 8.21 -24.31 -18.93
N ILE A 34 9.16 -23.73 -19.67
CA ILE A 34 9.99 -22.62 -19.16
C ILE A 34 9.16 -21.35 -19.04
N VAL A 35 8.40 -20.97 -20.08
CA VAL A 35 7.70 -19.69 -20.12
C VAL A 35 6.37 -19.67 -19.37
N ASP A 36 5.75 -20.82 -19.18
CA ASP A 36 4.46 -20.96 -18.48
C ASP A 36 4.64 -21.38 -17.02
N GLU A 37 5.54 -22.33 -16.75
CA GLU A 37 5.71 -22.93 -15.42
C GLU A 37 7.03 -22.56 -14.74
N TYR A 38 7.90 -21.77 -15.38
CA TYR A 38 9.22 -21.40 -14.85
C TYR A 38 10.07 -22.62 -14.45
N ASN A 39 9.92 -23.73 -15.18
CA ASN A 39 10.46 -25.01 -14.78
C ASN A 39 12.00 -25.06 -14.85
N ASN A 40 12.67 -25.10 -13.69
CA ASN A 40 14.14 -25.09 -13.60
C ASN A 40 14.80 -26.26 -14.34
N SER A 41 14.22 -27.46 -14.27
CA SER A 41 14.77 -28.65 -14.94
C SER A 41 14.75 -28.49 -16.47
N SER A 42 13.64 -27.94 -16.99
CA SER A 42 13.47 -27.64 -18.42
C SER A 42 14.46 -26.56 -18.88
N THR A 43 14.68 -25.53 -18.06
CA THR A 43 15.68 -24.48 -18.32
C THR A 43 17.10 -25.02 -18.37
N ILE A 44 17.50 -25.80 -17.35
CA ILE A 44 18.84 -26.41 -17.29
C ILE A 44 19.05 -27.32 -18.50
N TYR A 45 18.05 -28.13 -18.84
CA TYR A 45 18.11 -29.00 -20.01
C TYR A 45 18.34 -28.20 -21.30
N LEU A 46 17.52 -27.18 -21.58
CA LEU A 46 17.61 -26.43 -22.83
C LEU A 46 18.91 -25.61 -22.93
N ILE A 47 19.38 -25.04 -21.82
CA ILE A 47 20.65 -24.30 -21.76
C ILE A 47 21.84 -25.23 -22.01
N ASN A 48 21.82 -26.44 -21.44
CA ASN A 48 22.88 -27.42 -21.67
C ASN A 48 22.84 -27.97 -23.10
N TYR A 49 21.65 -28.26 -23.62
CA TYR A 49 21.43 -28.74 -24.98
C TYR A 49 21.95 -27.72 -26.02
N THR A 50 21.52 -26.46 -25.92
CA THR A 50 22.01 -25.38 -26.80
C THR A 50 23.52 -25.18 -26.67
N SER A 51 24.07 -25.20 -25.45
CA SER A 51 25.52 -25.07 -25.22
C SER A 51 26.33 -26.21 -25.85
N LYS A 52 25.79 -27.44 -25.86
CA LYS A 52 26.40 -28.59 -26.55
C LYS A 52 26.40 -28.39 -28.07
N LEU A 53 25.29 -27.91 -28.64
CA LEU A 53 25.18 -27.62 -30.08
C LEU A 53 26.14 -26.51 -30.51
N ILE A 54 26.33 -25.48 -29.69
CA ILE A 54 27.25 -24.36 -29.97
C ILE A 54 28.71 -24.85 -30.02
N LYS A 55 29.12 -25.69 -29.04
CA LYS A 55 30.50 -26.18 -28.91
C LYS A 55 30.86 -27.27 -29.92
N SER A 56 29.89 -28.01 -30.44
CA SER A 56 30.14 -29.09 -31.40
C SER A 56 30.70 -28.57 -32.73
N GLU A 57 31.81 -29.14 -33.20
CA GLU A 57 32.40 -28.84 -34.51
C GLU A 57 31.53 -29.34 -35.67
N LYS A 58 30.71 -30.37 -35.42
CA LYS A 58 29.80 -30.97 -36.42
C LYS A 58 28.52 -30.14 -36.65
N SER A 59 28.24 -29.15 -35.81
CA SER A 59 27.03 -28.33 -35.92
C SER A 59 27.16 -27.28 -37.03
N SER A 60 26.13 -27.17 -37.86
CA SER A 60 26.07 -26.15 -38.90
C SER A 60 26.07 -24.72 -38.33
N ARG A 61 26.52 -23.74 -39.12
CA ARG A 61 26.51 -22.31 -38.74
C ARG A 61 25.10 -21.85 -38.31
N LYS A 62 24.07 -22.31 -39.03
CA LYS A 62 22.65 -22.00 -38.73
C LYS A 62 22.21 -22.59 -37.38
N LEU A 63 22.59 -23.83 -37.08
CA LEU A 63 22.32 -24.47 -35.78
C LEU A 63 22.96 -23.72 -34.62
N LYS A 64 24.22 -23.30 -34.77
CA LYS A 64 24.93 -22.50 -33.75
C LYS A 64 24.26 -21.15 -33.52
N MET A 65 23.85 -20.47 -34.59
CA MET A 65 23.13 -19.19 -34.50
C MET A 65 21.79 -19.33 -33.77
N LEU A 66 20.97 -20.31 -34.14
CA LEU A 66 19.67 -20.55 -33.49
C LEU A 66 19.85 -20.96 -32.01
N SER A 67 20.86 -21.78 -31.71
CA SER A 67 21.16 -22.19 -30.34
C SER A 67 21.60 -21.01 -29.47
N ASN A 68 22.42 -20.09 -29.99
CA ASN A 68 22.79 -18.86 -29.29
C ASN A 68 21.57 -17.95 -29.08
N ALA A 69 20.74 -17.74 -30.12
CA ALA A 69 19.57 -16.89 -30.03
C ALA A 69 18.53 -17.41 -29.02
N LEU A 70 18.32 -18.72 -28.96
CA LEU A 70 17.45 -19.36 -27.96
C LEU A 70 18.02 -19.24 -26.55
N LYS A 71 19.34 -19.41 -26.39
CA LYS A 71 20.01 -19.22 -25.09
C LYS A 71 19.87 -17.78 -24.60
N ASP A 72 20.08 -16.80 -25.48
CA ASP A 72 19.95 -15.38 -25.16
C ASP A 72 18.49 -14.99 -24.84
N SER A 73 17.51 -15.52 -25.57
CA SER A 73 16.09 -15.24 -25.29
C SER A 73 15.65 -15.79 -23.94
N ILE A 74 16.12 -16.98 -23.55
CA ILE A 74 15.87 -17.55 -22.21
C ILE A 74 16.49 -16.65 -21.12
N MET A 75 17.72 -16.17 -21.32
CA MET A 75 18.34 -15.24 -20.35
C MET A 75 17.57 -13.93 -20.23
N LYS A 76 17.13 -13.35 -21.35
CA LYS A 76 16.31 -12.13 -21.36
C LYS A 76 14.96 -12.35 -20.67
N PHE A 77 14.31 -13.49 -20.91
CA PHE A 77 13.06 -13.85 -20.25
C PHE A 77 13.22 -13.93 -18.72
N TYR A 78 14.26 -14.60 -18.24
CA TYR A 78 14.55 -14.66 -16.80
C TYR A 78 14.97 -13.32 -16.21
N GLY A 79 15.72 -12.50 -16.95
CA GLY A 79 16.07 -11.14 -16.53
C GLY A 79 14.83 -10.24 -16.38
N TYR A 80 13.93 -10.28 -17.36
CA TYR A 80 12.64 -9.59 -17.30
C TYR A 80 11.79 -10.09 -16.13
N TYR A 81 11.68 -11.40 -15.97
CA TYR A 81 10.94 -12.01 -14.86
C TYR A 81 11.53 -11.62 -13.49
N TYR A 82 12.86 -11.58 -13.37
CA TYR A 82 13.53 -11.15 -12.14
C TYR A 82 13.25 -9.68 -11.83
N ILE A 83 13.29 -8.79 -12.82
CA ILE A 83 12.95 -7.37 -12.64
C ILE A 83 11.48 -7.22 -12.23
N LEU A 84 10.56 -7.94 -12.87
CA LEU A 84 9.15 -7.97 -12.44
C LEU A 84 9.01 -8.49 -11.01
N LYS A 85 9.76 -9.53 -10.64
CA LYS A 85 9.75 -10.07 -9.28
C LYS A 85 10.28 -9.04 -8.28
N LEU A 86 11.34 -8.30 -8.61
CA LEU A 86 11.86 -7.21 -7.78
C LEU A 86 10.87 -6.06 -7.64
N GLN A 87 10.23 -5.65 -8.74
CA GLN A 87 9.16 -4.65 -8.71
C GLN A 87 8.01 -5.11 -7.79
N ASN A 88 7.57 -6.36 -7.93
CA ASN A 88 6.56 -6.94 -7.04
C ASN A 88 7.06 -7.11 -5.60
N GLN A 89 8.35 -7.37 -5.37
CA GLN A 89 8.94 -7.44 -4.03
C GLN A 89 9.00 -6.06 -3.35
N ILE A 90 9.16 -4.98 -4.09
CA ILE A 90 9.00 -3.61 -3.56
C ILE A 90 7.54 -3.40 -3.09
N PHE A 91 6.55 -4.04 -3.72
CA PHE A 91 5.16 -4.07 -3.24
C PHE A 91 4.89 -5.08 -2.11
N LEU A 92 5.76 -6.08 -1.90
CA LEU A 92 5.65 -7.12 -0.86
C LEU A 92 6.50 -6.84 0.39
N GLN A 93 7.19 -5.70 0.48
CA GLN A 93 7.92 -5.30 1.70
C GLN A 93 7.01 -5.01 2.91
N ASP A 94 5.69 -5.16 2.75
CA ASP A 94 4.69 -5.08 3.81
C ASP A 94 4.30 -6.47 4.39
N GLU A 95 5.20 -7.47 4.36
CA GLU A 95 5.05 -8.65 5.24
C GLU A 95 5.32 -8.23 6.68
N ASP A 96 4.31 -7.59 7.25
CA ASP A 96 4.18 -7.40 8.67
C ASP A 96 4.07 -8.78 9.35
N ASN A 97 5.12 -9.16 10.08
CA ASN A 97 5.20 -10.42 10.82
C ASN A 97 4.48 -10.36 12.18
N ARG A 98 3.89 -9.21 12.52
CA ARG A 98 3.16 -9.04 13.77
C ARG A 98 1.94 -9.96 13.79
N SER A 99 1.66 -10.48 14.97
CA SER A 99 0.50 -11.31 15.27
C SER A 99 -0.80 -10.50 15.20
N LEU A 100 -1.94 -11.20 15.12
CA LEU A 100 -3.24 -10.55 15.16
C LEU A 100 -3.42 -9.80 16.51
N GLU A 101 -2.93 -10.39 17.60
CA GLU A 101 -2.97 -9.80 18.93
C GLU A 101 -2.17 -8.49 19.02
N GLU A 102 -0.98 -8.44 18.43
CA GLU A 102 -0.17 -7.21 18.36
C GLU A 102 -0.86 -6.13 17.52
N LEU A 103 -1.45 -6.49 16.37
CA LEU A 103 -2.18 -5.52 15.54
C LEU A 103 -3.42 -4.95 16.23
N ILE A 104 -4.13 -5.78 17.01
CA ILE A 104 -5.26 -5.34 17.83
C ILE A 104 -4.74 -4.45 18.98
N SER A 105 -3.59 -4.78 19.57
CA SER A 105 -2.96 -3.94 20.59
C SER A 105 -2.61 -2.56 20.04
N ASP A 106 -1.94 -2.49 18.88
CA ASP A 106 -1.65 -1.24 18.19
C ASP A 106 -2.92 -0.40 17.97
N LEU A 107 -4.00 -1.03 17.51
CA LEU A 107 -5.28 -0.35 17.32
C LEU A 107 -5.87 0.16 18.64
N ASN A 108 -5.72 -0.59 19.73
CA ASN A 108 -6.21 -0.23 21.05
C ASN A 108 -5.41 0.91 21.69
N GLU A 109 -4.12 1.00 21.41
CA GLU A 109 -3.24 2.11 21.84
C GLU A 109 -3.62 3.44 21.18
N LEU A 110 -4.20 3.40 19.98
CA LEU A 110 -4.70 4.61 19.34
C LEU A 110 -5.88 5.18 20.10
N VAL A 111 -5.79 6.47 20.39
CA VAL A 111 -6.74 7.14 21.27
C VAL A 111 -8.06 7.40 20.54
N GLY A 112 -9.17 7.12 21.22
CA GLY A 112 -10.51 7.12 20.62
C GLY A 112 -10.74 5.91 19.73
N LEU A 113 -11.56 6.08 18.69
CA LEU A 113 -11.87 5.04 17.69
C LEU A 113 -12.63 3.83 18.23
N GLU A 114 -13.37 3.97 19.32
CA GLU A 114 -14.22 2.90 19.88
C GLU A 114 -15.15 2.27 18.82
N SER A 115 -15.68 3.07 17.89
CA SER A 115 -16.47 2.57 16.77
C SER A 115 -15.68 1.61 15.87
N VAL A 116 -14.41 1.93 15.58
CA VAL A 116 -13.49 1.08 14.81
C VAL A 116 -13.14 -0.17 15.59
N LYS A 117 -12.76 -0.02 16.86
CA LYS A 117 -12.36 -1.13 17.73
C LYS A 117 -13.50 -2.14 17.86
N ASN A 118 -14.71 -1.66 18.12
CA ASN A 118 -15.91 -2.49 18.17
C ASN A 118 -16.19 -3.16 16.82
N HIS A 119 -16.12 -2.41 15.72
CA HIS A 119 -16.34 -2.97 14.38
C HIS A 119 -15.33 -4.07 14.02
N ILE A 120 -14.05 -3.89 14.37
CA ILE A 120 -13.01 -4.89 14.16
C ILE A 120 -13.26 -6.13 15.02
N ASN A 121 -13.64 -5.96 16.29
CA ASN A 121 -14.01 -7.07 17.16
C ASN A 121 -15.23 -7.84 16.61
N ASP A 122 -16.25 -7.13 16.12
CA ASP A 122 -17.43 -7.72 15.49
C ASP A 122 -17.06 -8.51 14.23
N LEU A 123 -16.15 -7.97 13.40
CA LEU A 123 -15.65 -8.66 12.20
C LEU A 123 -14.85 -9.91 12.54
N ILE A 124 -13.97 -9.84 13.55
CA ILE A 124 -13.22 -11.01 14.02
C ILE A 124 -14.19 -12.09 14.51
N ALA A 125 -15.18 -11.72 15.32
CA ALA A 125 -16.18 -12.65 15.82
C ALA A 125 -17.00 -13.26 14.68
N PHE A 126 -17.47 -12.44 13.74
CA PHE A 126 -18.21 -12.88 12.57
C PHE A 126 -17.37 -13.88 11.75
N HIS A 127 -16.14 -13.54 11.37
CA HIS A 127 -15.29 -14.40 10.57
C HIS A 127 -14.92 -15.70 11.26
N THR A 128 -14.69 -15.66 12.57
CA THR A 128 -14.46 -16.86 13.39
C THR A 128 -15.65 -17.82 13.28
N VAL A 129 -16.88 -17.30 13.40
CA VAL A 129 -18.10 -18.10 13.24
C VAL A 129 -18.27 -18.60 11.81
N GLN A 130 -18.00 -17.78 10.79
CA GLN A 130 -18.10 -18.21 9.39
C GLN A 130 -17.10 -19.32 9.05
N ALA A 131 -15.87 -19.24 9.57
CA ALA A 131 -14.86 -20.28 9.40
C ALA A 131 -15.33 -21.61 10.04
N LEU A 132 -15.92 -21.55 11.23
CA LEU A 132 -16.52 -22.73 11.87
C LEU A 132 -17.68 -23.29 11.05
N ARG A 133 -18.59 -22.45 10.55
CA ARG A 133 -19.69 -22.87 9.67
C ARG A 133 -19.19 -23.61 8.43
N ASN A 134 -18.17 -23.06 7.76
CA ASN A 134 -17.54 -23.69 6.60
C ASN A 134 -16.91 -25.05 6.95
N LYS A 135 -16.24 -25.16 8.11
CA LYS A 135 -15.69 -26.43 8.59
C LYS A 135 -16.75 -27.52 8.77
N TYR A 136 -17.97 -27.14 9.13
CA TYR A 136 -19.12 -28.05 9.27
C TYR A 136 -19.98 -28.15 8.01
N GLY A 137 -19.52 -27.64 6.86
CA GLY A 137 -20.23 -27.71 5.57
C GLY A 137 -21.48 -26.83 5.48
N LEU A 138 -21.64 -25.87 6.39
CA LEU A 138 -22.75 -24.90 6.37
C LEU A 138 -22.41 -23.72 5.45
N HIS A 139 -23.43 -23.13 4.83
CA HIS A 139 -23.27 -21.92 4.02
C HIS A 139 -22.73 -20.75 4.88
N SER A 140 -21.63 -20.14 4.40
CA SER A 140 -21.12 -18.86 4.90
C SER A 140 -21.74 -17.69 4.13
N GLN A 141 -22.25 -16.72 4.87
CA GLN A 141 -22.60 -15.39 4.38
C GLN A 141 -21.34 -14.53 4.23
N LYS A 142 -21.38 -13.60 3.27
CA LYS A 142 -20.32 -12.62 3.03
C LYS A 142 -20.82 -11.22 3.36
N THR A 143 -19.95 -10.40 3.92
CA THR A 143 -20.22 -9.00 4.28
C THR A 143 -19.41 -8.07 3.39
N THR A 144 -19.90 -6.85 3.19
CA THR A 144 -19.14 -5.76 2.58
C THR A 144 -18.16 -5.18 3.59
N MET A 145 -16.98 -4.79 3.12
CA MET A 145 -15.83 -4.44 3.96
C MET A 145 -15.26 -3.04 3.67
N HIS A 146 -15.96 -2.25 2.85
CA HIS A 146 -15.50 -0.92 2.46
C HIS A 146 -15.78 0.09 3.56
N LEU A 147 -14.83 0.97 3.83
CA LEU A 147 -14.87 1.90 4.97
C LEU A 147 -14.78 3.35 4.49
N ALA A 148 -15.49 4.24 5.18
CA ALA A 148 -15.39 5.68 4.95
C ALA A 148 -14.82 6.36 6.20
N PHE A 149 -13.68 7.03 6.06
CA PHE A 149 -12.99 7.73 7.15
C PHE A 149 -13.18 9.23 7.00
N THR A 150 -13.74 9.88 8.02
CA THR A 150 -13.96 11.32 8.04
C THR A 150 -13.22 11.97 9.19
N GLY A 151 -12.57 13.11 8.97
CA GLY A 151 -11.97 13.89 10.06
C GLY A 151 -10.82 14.77 9.59
N ASN A 152 -10.30 15.61 10.50
CA ASN A 152 -9.23 16.57 10.21
C ASN A 152 -7.89 15.90 9.84
N PRO A 153 -6.93 16.64 9.24
CA PRO A 153 -5.60 16.11 8.97
C PRO A 153 -4.90 15.65 10.25
N GLY A 154 -4.04 14.64 10.14
CA GLY A 154 -3.21 14.18 11.25
C GLY A 154 -3.94 13.46 12.39
N THR A 155 -5.22 13.09 12.22
CA THR A 155 -5.99 12.27 13.18
C THR A 155 -5.73 10.76 13.06
N GLY A 156 -4.78 10.34 12.21
CA GLY A 156 -4.36 8.93 12.10
C GLY A 156 -5.14 8.08 11.10
N LYS A 157 -5.98 8.65 10.24
CA LYS A 157 -6.76 7.94 9.18
C LYS A 157 -5.93 6.91 8.40
N THR A 158 -4.82 7.34 7.79
CA THR A 158 -3.95 6.46 6.99
C THR A 158 -3.27 5.38 7.84
N THR A 159 -2.86 5.72 9.06
CA THR A 159 -2.26 4.76 10.00
C THR A 159 -3.25 3.65 10.37
N VAL A 160 -4.48 4.02 10.72
CA VAL A 160 -5.55 3.09 11.05
C VAL A 160 -5.94 2.24 9.84
N ALA A 161 -6.00 2.82 8.65
CA ALA A 161 -6.28 2.09 7.41
C ALA A 161 -5.26 0.96 7.16
N ARG A 162 -3.98 1.23 7.39
CA ARG A 162 -2.90 0.22 7.26
C ARG A 162 -3.04 -0.90 8.28
N ILE A 163 -3.32 -0.57 9.55
CA ILE A 163 -3.54 -1.57 10.61
C ILE A 163 -4.74 -2.46 10.27
N ILE A 164 -5.85 -1.86 9.84
CA ILE A 164 -7.06 -2.60 9.45
C ILE A 164 -6.79 -3.54 8.28
N GLY A 165 -6.08 -3.07 7.24
CA GLY A 165 -5.72 -3.92 6.10
C GLY A 165 -4.91 -5.16 6.51
N ARG A 166 -3.98 -4.98 7.45
CA ARG A 166 -3.19 -6.08 8.03
C ARG A 166 -4.06 -7.03 8.83
N ILE A 167 -4.93 -6.51 9.69
CA ILE A 167 -5.91 -7.32 10.44
C ILE A 167 -6.76 -8.15 9.48
N TYR A 168 -7.29 -7.55 8.42
CA TYR A 168 -8.11 -8.23 7.42
C TYR A 168 -7.37 -9.37 6.73
N LYS A 169 -6.09 -9.20 6.37
CA LYS A 169 -5.26 -10.30 5.88
C LYS A 169 -5.12 -11.41 6.92
N HIS A 170 -4.88 -11.08 8.19
CA HIS A 170 -4.72 -12.09 9.26
C HIS A 170 -5.99 -12.91 9.52
N ILE A 171 -7.18 -12.31 9.39
CA ILE A 171 -8.46 -13.03 9.52
C ILE A 171 -8.93 -13.67 8.21
N GLY A 172 -8.10 -13.64 7.15
CA GLY A 172 -8.37 -14.33 5.89
C GLY A 172 -9.37 -13.62 4.97
N LEU A 173 -9.58 -12.31 5.16
CA LEU A 173 -10.44 -11.48 4.30
C LEU A 173 -9.76 -10.98 3.03
N LEU A 174 -8.44 -10.86 3.08
CA LEU A 174 -7.62 -10.38 1.97
C LEU A 174 -6.57 -11.45 1.65
N SER A 175 -6.38 -11.73 0.36
CA SER A 175 -5.41 -12.72 -0.10
C SER A 175 -3.95 -12.25 0.04
N LYS A 176 -3.72 -10.94 0.15
CA LYS A 176 -2.41 -10.29 0.29
C LYS A 176 -2.48 -9.19 1.36
N CYS A 177 -1.35 -8.52 1.61
CA CYS A 177 -1.21 -7.49 2.65
C CYS A 177 -0.75 -6.13 2.11
N HIS A 178 -0.88 -5.89 0.80
CA HIS A 178 -0.42 -4.63 0.21
C HIS A 178 -1.44 -3.51 0.44
N PHE A 179 -0.91 -2.30 0.61
CA PHE A 179 -1.67 -1.08 0.84
C PHE A 179 -1.32 -0.08 -0.26
N ILE A 180 -2.31 0.32 -1.06
CA ILE A 180 -2.12 1.28 -2.15
C ILE A 180 -2.85 2.56 -1.78
N GLU A 181 -2.08 3.63 -1.65
CA GLU A 181 -2.56 4.98 -1.34
C GLU A 181 -2.61 5.79 -2.62
N VAL A 182 -3.77 6.36 -2.92
CA VAL A 182 -4.00 7.18 -4.12
C VAL A 182 -4.76 8.46 -3.79
N SER A 183 -4.58 9.44 -4.64
CA SER A 183 -5.32 10.71 -4.64
C SER A 183 -6.06 10.91 -5.97
N ARG A 184 -6.75 12.05 -6.11
CA ARG A 184 -7.40 12.44 -7.38
C ARG A 184 -6.46 12.37 -8.59
N THR A 185 -5.21 12.82 -8.44
CA THR A 185 -4.26 12.89 -9.57
C THR A 185 -3.86 11.49 -10.05
N ASP A 186 -3.91 10.49 -9.18
CA ASP A 186 -3.60 9.09 -9.49
C ASP A 186 -4.77 8.39 -10.20
N LEU A 187 -6.00 8.82 -9.93
CA LEU A 187 -7.21 8.21 -10.51
C LEU A 187 -7.66 8.89 -11.81
N ILE A 188 -7.53 10.21 -11.91
CA ILE A 188 -8.01 10.98 -13.06
C ILE A 188 -6.89 11.21 -14.08
N ALA A 189 -7.19 10.99 -15.36
CA ALA A 189 -6.28 11.28 -16.47
C ALA A 189 -6.55 12.68 -17.08
N GLY A 190 -5.58 13.21 -17.82
CA GLY A 190 -5.73 14.50 -18.51
C GLY A 190 -6.60 14.47 -19.78
N TYR A 191 -6.97 13.27 -20.25
CA TYR A 191 -7.69 13.07 -21.51
C TYR A 191 -8.88 12.12 -21.34
N GLN A 192 -9.96 12.38 -22.09
CA GLN A 192 -11.19 11.58 -22.06
C GLN A 192 -10.97 10.12 -22.43
N GLY A 193 -11.62 9.21 -21.68
CA GLY A 193 -11.53 7.76 -21.90
C GLY A 193 -10.26 7.09 -21.35
N GLN A 194 -9.31 7.86 -20.82
CA GLN A 194 -8.13 7.31 -20.14
C GLN A 194 -8.34 7.12 -18.63
N THR A 195 -9.31 7.81 -18.04
CA THR A 195 -9.62 7.74 -16.62
C THR A 195 -10.08 6.33 -16.23
N ALA A 196 -11.01 5.71 -16.98
CA ALA A 196 -11.43 4.34 -16.70
C ALA A 196 -10.26 3.33 -16.71
N LEU A 197 -9.33 3.46 -17.67
CA LEU A 197 -8.15 2.59 -17.75
C LEU A 197 -7.22 2.78 -16.55
N LYS A 198 -7.05 4.03 -16.09
CA LYS A 198 -6.20 4.36 -14.95
C LYS A 198 -6.78 3.83 -13.64
N VAL A 199 -8.08 4.06 -13.42
CA VAL A 199 -8.83 3.52 -12.27
C VAL A 199 -8.77 2.00 -12.24
N LYS A 200 -9.04 1.34 -13.38
CA LYS A 200 -8.95 -0.11 -13.48
C LYS A 200 -7.56 -0.65 -13.16
N LYS A 201 -6.50 0.02 -13.62
CA LYS A 201 -5.12 -0.36 -13.31
C LYS A 201 -4.85 -0.30 -11.80
N VAL A 202 -5.24 0.79 -11.13
CA VAL A 202 -5.08 0.94 -9.67
C VAL A 202 -5.86 -0.13 -8.92
N ILE A 203 -7.11 -0.41 -9.33
CA ILE A 203 -7.94 -1.48 -8.75
C ILE A 203 -7.27 -2.84 -8.93
N ASP A 204 -6.80 -3.15 -10.14
CA ASP A 204 -6.12 -4.42 -10.44
C ASP A 204 -4.85 -4.58 -9.58
N GLU A 205 -4.11 -3.49 -9.34
CA GLU A 205 -2.95 -3.47 -8.45
C GLU A 205 -3.33 -3.65 -6.98
N SER A 206 -4.52 -3.20 -6.56
CA SER A 206 -5.01 -3.28 -5.17
C SER A 206 -5.71 -4.61 -4.83
N LYS A 207 -5.86 -5.51 -5.79
CA LYS A 207 -6.51 -6.81 -5.59
C LYS A 207 -5.71 -7.70 -4.65
N GLY A 208 -6.39 -8.15 -3.62
CA GLY A 208 -5.86 -8.86 -2.47
C GLY A 208 -5.47 -7.95 -1.33
N GLY A 209 -5.71 -6.64 -1.41
CA GLY A 209 -5.22 -5.67 -0.44
C GLY A 209 -6.22 -4.55 -0.15
N VAL A 210 -5.68 -3.42 0.30
CA VAL A 210 -6.45 -2.20 0.59
C VAL A 210 -6.10 -1.11 -0.41
N LEU A 211 -7.13 -0.55 -1.05
CA LEU A 211 -7.07 0.69 -1.80
C LEU A 211 -7.54 1.84 -0.90
N PHE A 212 -6.63 2.73 -0.53
CA PHE A 212 -6.92 3.93 0.24
C PHE A 212 -6.97 5.15 -0.68
N ILE A 213 -8.11 5.84 -0.72
CA ILE A 213 -8.32 7.03 -1.54
C ILE A 213 -8.39 8.24 -0.61
N ASP A 214 -7.33 9.05 -0.59
CA ASP A 214 -7.30 10.27 0.21
C ASP A 214 -8.03 11.43 -0.50
N GLU A 215 -8.64 12.29 0.31
CA GLU A 215 -9.49 13.41 -0.12
C GLU A 215 -10.47 13.01 -1.26
N ALA A 216 -11.19 11.90 -1.08
CA ALA A 216 -12.00 11.29 -2.15
C ALA A 216 -13.07 12.24 -2.74
N TYR A 217 -13.59 13.17 -1.95
CA TYR A 217 -14.52 14.21 -2.38
C TYR A 217 -13.96 15.07 -3.52
N SER A 218 -12.63 15.25 -3.57
CA SER A 218 -11.95 16.04 -4.59
C SER A 218 -12.19 15.48 -6.00
N ILE A 219 -12.53 14.19 -6.16
CA ILE A 219 -12.87 13.56 -7.45
C ILE A 219 -14.03 14.28 -8.15
N THR A 220 -14.97 14.83 -7.39
CA THR A 220 -16.20 15.47 -7.91
C THR A 220 -16.25 17.00 -7.79
N GLU A 221 -15.29 17.66 -7.13
CA GLU A 221 -15.38 19.10 -6.82
C GLU A 221 -15.24 20.06 -8.03
N ASN A 222 -14.70 19.60 -9.17
CA ASN A 222 -14.47 20.50 -10.30
C ASN A 222 -15.67 20.57 -11.26
N ASN A 223 -16.45 21.65 -11.11
CA ASN A 223 -17.63 22.02 -11.93
C ASN A 223 -17.37 22.13 -13.46
N HIS A 224 -16.11 22.16 -13.91
CA HIS A 224 -15.75 22.22 -15.34
C HIS A 224 -15.35 20.86 -15.94
N SER A 225 -15.33 19.77 -15.14
CA SER A 225 -14.83 18.44 -15.55
C SER A 225 -15.74 17.30 -15.09
N ASP A 226 -17.05 17.48 -15.28
CA ASP A 226 -18.09 16.57 -14.79
C ASP A 226 -17.99 15.15 -15.37
N SER A 227 -17.38 14.97 -16.56
CA SER A 227 -17.28 13.66 -17.21
C SER A 227 -16.24 12.74 -16.58
N TYR A 228 -15.05 13.25 -16.22
CA TYR A 228 -13.94 12.39 -15.75
C TYR A 228 -14.15 11.89 -14.31
N GLY A 229 -14.65 12.77 -13.43
CA GLY A 229 -14.98 12.38 -12.06
C GLY A 229 -16.08 11.33 -12.02
N ARG A 230 -17.15 11.51 -12.82
CA ARG A 230 -18.23 10.53 -12.95
C ARG A 230 -17.75 9.21 -13.52
N GLU A 231 -16.91 9.23 -14.56
CA GLU A 231 -16.29 8.03 -15.14
C GLU A 231 -15.50 7.25 -14.07
N CYS A 232 -14.69 7.96 -13.26
CA CYS A 232 -13.96 7.38 -12.13
C CYS A 232 -14.89 6.71 -11.11
N LEU A 233 -15.96 7.40 -10.71
CA LEU A 233 -16.92 6.88 -9.72
C LEU A 233 -17.72 5.70 -10.24
N THR A 234 -18.08 5.68 -11.52
CA THR A 234 -18.76 4.55 -12.15
C THR A 234 -17.87 3.30 -12.11
N GLU A 235 -16.61 3.41 -12.54
CA GLU A 235 -15.68 2.28 -12.50
C GLU A 235 -15.36 1.83 -11.07
N LEU A 236 -15.19 2.78 -10.14
CA LEU A 236 -14.99 2.45 -8.72
C LEU A 236 -16.18 1.69 -8.15
N THR A 237 -17.42 2.17 -8.38
CA THR A 237 -18.65 1.53 -7.88
C THR A 237 -18.77 0.09 -8.40
N LYS A 238 -18.46 -0.12 -9.68
CA LYS A 238 -18.45 -1.46 -10.27
C LYS A 238 -17.42 -2.38 -9.60
N ALA A 239 -16.21 -1.88 -9.34
CA ALA A 239 -15.17 -2.65 -8.68
C ALA A 239 -15.49 -3.01 -7.22
N LEU A 240 -16.19 -2.13 -6.49
CA LEU A 240 -16.68 -2.42 -5.14
C LEU A 240 -17.66 -3.61 -5.13
N GLU A 241 -18.34 -3.90 -6.24
CA GLU A 241 -19.23 -5.06 -6.34
C GLU A 241 -18.49 -6.30 -6.84
N ASP A 242 -17.77 -6.16 -7.94
CA ASP A 242 -17.09 -7.26 -8.63
C ASP A 242 -15.99 -7.90 -7.77
N TYR A 243 -15.28 -7.09 -6.98
CA TYR A 243 -14.10 -7.52 -6.22
C TYR A 243 -14.29 -7.50 -4.70
N ARG A 244 -15.51 -7.36 -4.20
CA ARG A 244 -15.84 -7.26 -2.75
C ARG A 244 -15.28 -8.38 -1.87
N ASN A 245 -14.87 -9.51 -2.45
CA ASN A 245 -14.35 -10.67 -1.71
C ASN A 245 -12.84 -10.59 -1.45
N ASP A 246 -12.11 -9.75 -2.17
CA ASP A 246 -10.65 -9.73 -2.15
C ASP A 246 -10.10 -8.32 -2.42
N LEU A 247 -10.91 -7.29 -2.16
CA LEU A 247 -10.52 -5.89 -2.27
C LEU A 247 -11.27 -5.11 -1.20
N VAL A 248 -10.52 -4.38 -0.40
CA VAL A 248 -11.08 -3.40 0.54
C VAL A 248 -10.74 -2.01 0.04
N VAL A 249 -11.75 -1.14 0.06
CA VAL A 249 -11.61 0.25 -0.37
C VAL A 249 -11.94 1.11 0.83
N ILE A 250 -11.01 2.00 1.16
CA ILE A 250 -11.14 2.97 2.24
C ILE A 250 -11.09 4.34 1.60
N VAL A 251 -12.17 5.11 1.70
CA VAL A 251 -12.19 6.51 1.25
C VAL A 251 -12.00 7.41 2.46
N ALA A 252 -11.15 8.43 2.34
CA ALA A 252 -10.84 9.36 3.41
C ALA A 252 -11.07 10.81 2.99
N GLY A 253 -11.35 11.68 3.97
CA GLY A 253 -11.45 13.11 3.75
C GLY A 253 -11.97 13.90 4.96
N TYR A 254 -12.19 15.19 4.77
CA TYR A 254 -12.86 16.04 5.76
C TYR A 254 -14.35 15.70 5.87
N THR A 255 -14.89 15.84 7.08
CA THR A 255 -16.25 15.40 7.41
C THR A 255 -17.31 16.05 6.52
N GLU A 256 -17.33 17.38 6.41
CA GLU A 256 -18.33 18.10 5.61
C GLU A 256 -18.24 17.77 4.09
N PRO A 257 -17.08 17.87 3.41
CA PRO A 257 -16.95 17.47 2.01
C PRO A 257 -17.32 16.01 1.74
N MET A 258 -16.97 15.09 2.65
CA MET A 258 -17.31 13.67 2.49
C MET A 258 -18.82 13.41 2.59
N ILE A 259 -19.54 14.13 3.46
CA ILE A 259 -21.01 14.06 3.54
C ILE A 259 -21.61 14.42 2.17
N HIS A 260 -21.22 15.57 1.61
CA HIS A 260 -21.68 16.01 0.29
C HIS A 260 -21.30 15.06 -0.85
N PHE A 261 -20.09 14.49 -0.79
CA PHE A 261 -19.62 13.49 -1.73
C PHE A 261 -20.52 12.26 -1.77
N PHE A 262 -20.93 11.73 -0.61
CA PHE A 262 -21.81 10.57 -0.53
C PHE A 262 -23.27 10.89 -0.88
N GLU A 263 -23.76 12.07 -0.52
CA GLU A 263 -25.11 12.53 -0.90
C GLU A 263 -25.26 12.68 -2.41
N SER A 264 -24.22 13.18 -3.07
CA SER A 264 -24.19 13.35 -4.52
C SER A 264 -24.06 12.02 -5.28
N ASN A 265 -23.64 10.95 -4.60
CA ASN A 265 -23.32 9.64 -5.20
C ASN A 265 -23.98 8.49 -4.42
N PRO A 266 -25.32 8.37 -4.47
CA PRO A 266 -26.06 7.38 -3.69
C PRO A 266 -25.68 5.92 -4.04
N GLY A 267 -25.33 5.67 -5.30
CA GLY A 267 -24.81 4.38 -5.75
C GLY A 267 -23.56 3.97 -4.96
N LEU A 268 -22.59 4.89 -4.83
CA LEU A 268 -21.38 4.67 -4.04
C LEU A 268 -21.71 4.51 -2.55
N LYS A 269 -22.50 5.42 -1.97
CA LYS A 269 -22.90 5.40 -0.56
C LYS A 269 -23.45 4.04 -0.12
N SER A 270 -24.27 3.40 -0.96
CA SER A 270 -24.87 2.10 -0.65
C SER A 270 -23.88 0.92 -0.56
N ARG A 271 -22.63 1.08 -1.03
CA ARG A 271 -21.56 0.05 -0.93
C ARG A 271 -20.65 0.26 0.28
N PHE A 272 -20.75 1.41 0.95
CA PHE A 272 -20.08 1.70 2.21
C PHE A 272 -21.08 1.51 3.35
N ASN A 273 -20.84 0.52 4.21
CA ASN A 273 -21.68 0.22 5.37
C ASN A 273 -21.11 0.79 6.67
N THR A 274 -19.82 1.14 6.70
CA THR A 274 -19.13 1.59 7.91
C THR A 274 -18.53 2.98 7.68
N PHE A 275 -19.02 3.94 8.46
CA PHE A 275 -18.53 5.31 8.49
C PHE A 275 -17.84 5.54 9.84
N ILE A 276 -16.60 6.01 9.80
CA ILE A 276 -15.77 6.20 10.99
C ILE A 276 -15.35 7.65 11.03
N GLU A 277 -15.75 8.33 12.10
CA GLU A 277 -15.33 9.69 12.39
C GLU A 277 -14.08 9.69 13.27
N PHE A 278 -13.07 10.44 12.84
CA PHE A 278 -11.81 10.67 13.51
C PHE A 278 -11.84 12.07 14.11
N HIS A 279 -12.07 12.15 15.41
CA HIS A 279 -12.06 13.39 16.15
C HIS A 279 -10.63 13.91 16.38
N ASP A 280 -10.53 15.21 16.65
CA ASP A 280 -9.26 15.83 17.04
C ASP A 280 -8.76 15.28 18.37
N TYR A 281 -7.44 15.19 18.50
CA TYR A 281 -6.81 14.78 19.75
C TYR A 281 -6.91 15.90 20.79
N THR A 282 -7.08 15.49 22.04
CA THR A 282 -6.97 16.42 23.17
C THR A 282 -5.54 16.89 23.36
N VAL A 283 -5.34 18.04 24.02
CA VAL A 283 -4.00 18.59 24.31
C VAL A 283 -3.10 17.58 25.02
N ASN A 284 -3.66 16.82 25.98
CA ASN A 284 -2.92 15.76 26.68
C ASN A 284 -2.45 14.65 25.75
N GLN A 285 -3.29 14.24 24.80
CA GLN A 285 -2.93 13.20 23.82
C GLN A 285 -1.86 13.69 22.86
N LEU A 286 -1.95 14.95 22.39
CA LEU A 286 -0.94 15.57 21.55
C LEU A 286 0.42 15.69 22.27
N LEU A 287 0.40 16.05 23.55
CA LEU A 287 1.60 16.10 24.39
C LEU A 287 2.20 14.70 24.60
N GLU A 288 1.37 13.68 24.84
CA GLU A 288 1.83 12.29 24.94
C GLU A 288 2.48 11.81 23.64
N MET A 289 1.88 12.14 22.49
CA MET A 289 2.46 11.85 21.17
C MET A 289 3.83 12.51 21.00
N PHE A 290 3.97 13.76 21.45
CA PHE A 290 5.24 14.49 21.42
C PHE A 290 6.30 13.81 22.29
N ILE A 291 5.96 13.44 23.53
CA ILE A 291 6.87 12.75 24.45
C ILE A 291 7.33 11.41 23.85
N LYS A 292 6.40 10.63 23.28
CA LYS A 292 6.75 9.37 22.60
C LYS A 292 7.70 9.58 21.43
N LEU A 293 7.60 10.69 20.69
CA LEU A 293 8.56 11.02 19.63
C LEU A 293 9.94 11.38 20.20
N CYS A 294 10.01 12.09 21.33
CA CYS A 294 11.26 12.35 22.03
C CYS A 294 11.91 11.05 22.50
N ASP A 295 11.18 10.21 23.24
CA ASP A 295 11.67 8.95 23.80
C ASP A 295 12.19 8.00 22.71
N LYS A 296 11.45 7.91 21.59
CA LYS A 296 11.84 7.06 20.45
C LYS A 296 13.16 7.49 19.80
N ASN A 297 13.52 8.77 19.89
CA ASN A 297 14.69 9.34 19.25
C ASN A 297 15.77 9.76 20.27
N ASP A 298 15.76 9.15 21.46
CA ASP A 298 16.74 9.38 22.54
C ASP A 298 16.80 10.84 23.03
N TYR A 299 15.72 11.61 22.90
CA TYR A 299 15.61 12.96 23.45
C TYR A 299 14.92 12.96 24.81
N ILE A 300 15.44 13.76 25.73
CA ILE A 300 14.93 13.90 27.10
C ILE A 300 14.46 15.34 27.28
N LEU A 301 13.28 15.50 27.88
CA LEU A 301 12.73 16.81 28.21
C LEU A 301 13.31 17.31 29.55
N SER A 302 13.82 18.55 29.57
CA SER A 302 14.27 19.17 30.82
C SER A 302 13.12 19.42 31.78
N ASP A 303 13.42 19.57 33.07
CA ASP A 303 12.43 19.87 34.10
C ASP A 303 11.57 21.10 33.74
N ASN A 304 10.29 21.07 34.11
CA ASN A 304 9.28 22.13 33.92
C ASN A 304 8.94 22.51 32.46
N ILE A 305 9.50 21.84 31.46
CA ILE A 305 9.19 22.15 30.05
C ILE A 305 7.79 21.68 29.63
N LEU A 306 7.26 20.65 30.29
CA LEU A 306 5.96 20.04 29.97
C LEU A 306 4.79 21.01 30.09
N HIS A 307 4.77 21.86 31.13
CA HIS A 307 3.72 22.87 31.28
C HIS A 307 3.75 23.86 30.13
N PHE A 308 4.94 24.26 29.70
CA PHE A 308 5.09 25.20 28.60
C PHE A 308 4.67 24.59 27.26
N LEU A 309 5.07 23.33 27.00
CA LEU A 309 4.60 22.59 25.83
C LEU A 309 3.07 22.47 25.82
N TYR A 310 2.46 22.19 26.97
CA TYR A 310 1.00 22.13 27.11
C TYR A 310 0.33 23.45 26.70
N ASP A 311 0.81 24.59 27.20
CA ASP A 311 0.23 25.90 26.88
C ASP A 311 0.36 26.26 25.39
N VAL A 312 1.53 25.97 24.80
CA VAL A 312 1.76 26.18 23.36
C VAL A 312 0.82 25.33 22.52
N ILE A 313 0.69 24.04 22.84
CA ILE A 313 -0.22 23.12 22.15
C ILE A 313 -1.67 23.59 22.31
N LEU A 314 -2.08 23.97 23.53
CA LEU A 314 -3.42 24.46 23.83
C LEU A 314 -3.78 25.68 22.97
N GLU A 315 -2.91 26.68 22.86
CA GLU A 315 -3.15 27.84 22.00
C GLU A 315 -3.29 27.42 20.52
N LYS A 316 -2.48 26.46 20.05
CA LYS A 316 -2.52 26.02 18.65
C LYS A 316 -3.79 25.26 18.28
N THR A 317 -4.32 24.47 19.21
CA THR A 317 -5.56 23.71 18.99
C THR A 317 -6.79 24.60 18.78
N LYS A 318 -6.74 25.90 19.13
CA LYS A 318 -7.84 26.85 18.89
C LYS A 318 -8.02 27.23 17.41
N ASN A 319 -7.04 26.91 16.56
CA ASN A 319 -7.13 27.18 15.13
C ASN A 319 -8.10 26.21 14.45
N LYS A 320 -9.00 26.73 13.60
CA LYS A 320 -10.01 25.92 12.90
C LYS A 320 -9.45 24.81 12.00
N ASN A 321 -8.23 24.97 11.48
CA ASN A 321 -7.58 24.03 10.57
C ASN A 321 -6.41 23.30 11.26
N PHE A 322 -6.56 22.96 12.53
CA PHE A 322 -5.50 22.31 13.29
C PHE A 322 -5.22 20.89 12.76
N GLU A 323 -3.96 20.58 12.48
CA GLU A 323 -3.54 19.33 11.81
C GLU A 323 -3.06 18.22 12.78
N ASN A 324 -3.47 18.24 14.04
CA ASN A 324 -3.28 17.13 15.01
C ASN A 324 -1.86 16.53 15.03
N GLY A 325 -1.70 15.24 14.75
CA GLY A 325 -0.41 14.55 14.77
C GLY A 325 0.59 15.12 13.75
N ARG A 326 0.13 15.76 12.66
CA ARG A 326 1.02 16.47 11.73
C ARG A 326 1.58 17.73 12.40
N PHE A 327 0.76 18.47 13.15
CA PHE A 327 1.25 19.58 13.98
C PHE A 327 2.30 19.09 14.98
N VAL A 328 2.04 17.99 15.70
CA VAL A 328 3.00 17.45 16.69
C VAL A 328 4.34 17.09 16.04
N ARG A 329 4.33 16.49 14.84
CA ARG A 329 5.55 16.18 14.09
C ARG A 329 6.31 17.44 13.68
N ASN A 330 5.62 18.41 13.09
CA ASN A 330 6.24 19.68 12.68
C ASN A 330 6.83 20.41 13.90
N PHE A 331 6.08 20.44 15.00
CA PHE A 331 6.51 21.06 16.25
C PHE A 331 7.74 20.36 16.85
N TYR A 332 7.80 19.02 16.79
CA TYR A 332 8.99 18.25 17.13
C TYR A 332 10.19 18.60 16.23
N ASP A 333 10.02 18.60 14.91
CA ASP A 333 11.08 18.92 13.95
C ASP A 333 11.64 20.33 14.16
N ASP A 334 10.77 21.30 14.47
CA ASP A 334 11.15 22.68 14.80
C ASP A 334 12.00 22.75 16.09
N ILE A 335 11.58 22.03 17.14
CA ILE A 335 12.32 21.96 18.41
C ILE A 335 13.69 21.30 18.21
N ILE A 336 13.75 20.18 17.47
CA ILE A 336 15.03 19.50 17.17
C ILE A 336 15.96 20.41 16.36
N THR A 337 15.41 21.20 15.43
CA THR A 337 16.19 22.17 14.67
C THR A 337 16.80 23.25 15.58
N ASN A 338 16.05 23.73 16.57
CA ASN A 338 16.56 24.71 17.53
C ASN A 338 17.56 24.10 18.51
N HIS A 339 17.29 22.88 18.99
CA HIS A 339 18.25 22.09 19.78
C HIS A 339 19.59 21.96 19.06
N ALA A 340 19.59 21.59 17.78
CA ALA A 340 20.82 21.51 16.99
C ALA A 340 21.55 22.86 16.90
N ARG A 341 20.82 23.98 16.72
CA ARG A 341 21.41 25.33 16.72
C ARG A 341 22.00 25.74 18.07
N ARG A 342 21.45 25.24 19.17
CA ARG A 342 21.99 25.46 20.52
C ARG A 342 23.23 24.60 20.75
N VAL A 343 23.13 23.29 20.53
CA VAL A 343 24.19 22.32 20.85
C VAL A 343 25.43 22.50 19.99
N VAL A 344 25.30 22.92 18.72
CA VAL A 344 26.48 23.18 17.86
C VAL A 344 27.41 24.27 18.40
N LYS A 345 26.94 25.11 19.32
CA LYS A 345 27.74 26.16 19.99
C LYS A 345 28.56 25.63 21.17
N ILE A 346 28.31 24.39 21.61
CA ILE A 346 29.01 23.74 22.73
C ILE A 346 30.24 23.02 22.19
N ASN A 347 31.42 23.33 22.74
CA ASN A 347 32.65 22.62 22.40
C ASN A 347 32.66 21.25 23.09
N ASN A 348 32.75 20.17 22.31
CA ASN A 348 32.73 18.78 22.79
C ASN A 348 31.52 18.44 23.69
N PRO A 349 30.29 18.49 23.13
CA PRO A 349 29.08 18.23 23.92
C PRO A 349 29.05 16.80 24.45
N THR A 350 28.58 16.66 25.68
CA THR A 350 28.33 15.37 26.34
C THR A 350 27.11 14.66 25.74
N LYS A 351 26.98 13.35 26.02
CA LYS A 351 25.80 12.57 25.62
C LYS A 351 24.49 13.20 26.14
N GLU A 352 24.53 13.71 27.37
CA GLU A 352 23.37 14.35 28.01
C GLU A 352 22.98 15.64 27.27
N GLU A 353 23.94 16.50 26.96
CA GLU A 353 23.70 17.74 26.20
C GLU A 353 23.18 17.48 24.78
N LEU A 354 23.61 16.38 24.16
CA LEU A 354 23.10 15.94 22.85
C LEU A 354 21.66 15.41 22.92
N SER A 355 21.18 15.03 24.10
CA SER A 355 19.84 14.45 24.30
C SER A 355 18.83 15.41 24.94
N ILE A 356 19.27 16.39 25.74
CA ILE A 356 18.36 17.22 26.53
C ILE A 356 17.78 18.38 25.72
N ILE A 357 16.46 18.42 25.61
CA ILE A 357 15.68 19.54 25.07
C ILE A 357 15.36 20.50 26.21
N THR A 358 15.68 21.78 26.02
CA THR A 358 15.46 22.83 27.02
C THR A 358 14.46 23.87 26.52
N TYR A 359 14.06 24.79 27.42
CA TYR A 359 13.14 25.87 27.09
C TYR A 359 13.59 26.72 25.89
N ASP A 360 14.90 26.95 25.75
CA ASP A 360 15.49 27.74 24.67
C ASP A 360 15.26 27.13 23.27
N ASP A 361 14.92 25.84 23.21
CA ASP A 361 14.67 25.13 21.97
C ASP A 361 13.22 25.31 21.47
N ILE A 362 12.31 25.82 22.31
CA ILE A 362 10.90 25.99 21.99
C ILE A 362 10.64 27.42 21.51
N ASN A 363 10.19 27.55 20.27
CA ASN A 363 9.93 28.85 19.66
C ASN A 363 8.46 29.26 19.86
N MET A 364 8.21 30.42 20.50
CA MET A 364 6.85 30.94 20.71
C MET A 364 6.20 31.56 19.45
N SER A 365 6.97 31.76 18.39
CA SER A 365 6.54 32.56 17.22
C SER A 365 5.87 31.76 16.09
N ILE A 366 5.63 30.47 16.28
CA ILE A 366 4.93 29.62 15.30
C ILE A 366 3.47 29.61 15.65
#